data_AF-A0A8H5KWD2-F1
#
_entry.id   AF-A0A8H5KWD2-F1
#
_cell.length_a   1.000
_cell.length_b   1.000
_cell.length_c   1.000
_cell.angle_alpha   90.00
_cell.angle_beta   90.00
_cell.angle_gamma   90.00
#
_symmetry.space_group_name_H-M   'P 1'
#
loop_
_entity.id
_entity.type
_entity.pdbx_description
1 polymer ?
#
loop_
_entity_poly.entity_id
_entity_poly.type
_entity_poly.pdbx_seq_one_letter_code
_entity_poly.pdbx_strand_id
1 'polypeptide(L)'
;MTVVSDPITVLIIGPSQNGKTTFINRLKKLATNEVPFGKEGDGDFKCTTKCLFDDLDIPLTDFFLRDKITGKAYDVPDITDEEKILKDAWWRKQTANKYAIEPCRPDAPTIRVRLIDTPGLDDSDGKDFENMSDVLETLNELAKSPQEWERKIHAVVLVYNAQSSFSYSFQSVIKDYHRCMPNLFGGLSVINTNFSIAALAARRQHLLRDKLLGSGESARAKVLRARGEDFNKIIGDGLSPTHFFIDNKPKDRLAYDELLSRNAIFDILSFWATAKPMPISQMRLFKTPAMQAIDKRIQIYLQDASDAWKAQLKIARRSVSDRDAYRSTLIQRREELENHIARLQGDMELYDNDTEFAIRTYTTQDDPGVFELFGRWVIRSRVRNTMHIKEDEYPQFEVRADSSSRATWVSRTYNPSTRTWIGEYEGEPGKVPNLVARSSTTNRIKYRQRIMELRTQLRREQASLAENQSHWDQRFGNADSASSEVSELDKLVKRIEAVNDLSAMLEQSTPPVDKAYTEASRKRYSKIPRDIGHQDLYDLVSETKSDLLKPLQRLFL
;
A
#
# COMPACT_ATOMS: atom_id res chain seq x y z
N MET A 1 28.42 -18.36 12.45
CA MET A 1 27.22 -17.56 12.79
C MET A 1 26.69 -16.99 11.48
N THR A 2 25.65 -17.59 10.91
CA THR A 2 24.96 -17.03 9.74
C THR A 2 24.19 -15.81 10.20
N VAL A 3 24.48 -14.65 9.61
CA VAL A 3 23.67 -13.44 9.83
C VAL A 3 22.28 -13.77 9.30
N VAL A 4 21.31 -13.90 10.19
CA VAL A 4 19.92 -14.12 9.80
C VAL A 4 19.44 -12.82 9.16
N SER A 5 19.22 -12.84 7.85
CA SER A 5 18.67 -11.68 7.14
C SER A 5 17.23 -11.44 7.59
N ASP A 6 16.87 -10.17 7.76
CA ASP A 6 15.49 -9.75 8.03
C ASP A 6 14.55 -10.28 6.92
N PRO A 7 13.31 -10.70 7.26
CA PRO A 7 12.38 -11.23 6.29
C PRO A 7 11.77 -10.13 5.41
N ILE A 8 11.48 -10.51 4.16
CA ILE A 8 10.75 -9.69 3.19
C ILE A 8 9.27 -9.73 3.56
N THR A 9 8.74 -8.65 4.12
CA THR A 9 7.31 -8.54 4.45
C THR A 9 6.47 -8.12 3.25
N VAL A 10 5.43 -8.88 2.94
CA VAL A 10 4.59 -8.73 1.74
C VAL A 10 3.11 -8.68 2.14
N LEU A 11 2.41 -7.60 1.77
CA LEU A 11 0.98 -7.46 1.99
C LEU A 11 0.20 -7.98 0.78
N ILE A 12 -0.65 -8.99 0.97
CA ILE A 12 -1.41 -9.61 -0.13
C ILE A 12 -2.87 -9.19 -0.06
N ILE A 13 -3.33 -8.45 -1.05
CA ILE A 13 -4.70 -7.93 -1.17
C ILE A 13 -5.34 -8.56 -2.41
N GLY A 14 -6.63 -8.89 -2.32
CA GLY A 14 -7.36 -9.38 -3.48
C GLY A 14 -8.81 -9.70 -3.12
N PRO A 15 -9.73 -9.64 -4.11
CA PRO A 15 -11.11 -10.04 -3.87
C PRO A 15 -11.22 -11.53 -3.55
N SER A 16 -12.33 -11.89 -2.91
CA SER A 16 -12.73 -13.28 -2.71
C SER A 16 -12.67 -14.05 -4.04
N GLN A 17 -12.29 -15.34 -3.96
CA GLN A 17 -12.28 -16.27 -5.11
C GLN A 17 -11.34 -15.91 -6.27
N ASN A 18 -10.44 -14.95 -6.11
CA ASN A 18 -9.44 -14.59 -7.14
C ASN A 18 -8.13 -15.40 -7.04
N GLY A 19 -8.12 -16.47 -6.23
CA GLY A 19 -6.98 -17.37 -6.12
C GLY A 19 -5.88 -16.93 -5.14
N LYS A 20 -6.17 -16.02 -4.20
CA LYS A 20 -5.23 -15.56 -3.16
C LYS A 20 -4.69 -16.70 -2.30
N THR A 21 -5.56 -17.49 -1.68
CA THR A 21 -5.16 -18.64 -0.86
C THR A 21 -4.42 -19.69 -1.67
N THR A 22 -4.84 -19.93 -2.92
CA THR A 22 -4.14 -20.87 -3.83
C THR A 22 -2.74 -20.38 -4.19
N PHE A 23 -2.56 -19.07 -4.40
CA PHE A 23 -1.25 -18.44 -4.61
C PHE A 23 -0.34 -18.59 -3.38
N ILE A 24 -0.87 -18.33 -2.18
CA ILE A 24 -0.12 -18.50 -0.92
C ILE A 24 0.26 -19.97 -0.72
N ASN A 25 -0.67 -20.89 -0.91
CA ASN A 25 -0.38 -22.33 -0.86
C ASN A 25 0.68 -22.73 -1.90
N ARG A 26 0.73 -22.07 -3.05
CA ARG A 26 1.77 -22.31 -4.06
C ARG A 26 3.15 -21.88 -3.56
N LEU A 27 3.26 -20.75 -2.86
CA LEU A 27 4.49 -20.32 -2.19
C LEU A 27 4.89 -21.32 -1.09
N LYS A 28 3.93 -21.74 -0.24
CA LYS A 28 4.14 -22.74 0.83
C LYS A 28 4.70 -24.07 0.30
N LYS A 29 4.27 -24.52 -0.89
CA LYS A 29 4.81 -25.75 -1.52
C LYS A 29 6.30 -25.65 -1.89
N LEU A 30 6.83 -24.44 -2.05
CA LEU A 30 8.24 -24.21 -2.38
C LEU A 30 9.08 -23.84 -1.15
N ALA A 31 8.44 -23.65 0.01
CA ALA A 31 9.13 -23.35 1.25
C ALA A 31 9.83 -24.61 1.81
N THR A 32 10.99 -24.42 2.43
CA THR A 32 11.74 -25.48 3.10
C THR A 32 11.28 -25.72 4.53
N ASN A 33 10.61 -24.73 5.14
CA ASN A 33 10.01 -24.85 6.46
C ASN A 33 8.56 -25.35 6.38
N GLU A 34 8.11 -26.08 7.40
CA GLU A 34 6.74 -26.56 7.48
C GLU A 34 5.79 -25.43 7.89
N VAL A 35 4.86 -25.08 6.99
CA VAL A 35 3.79 -24.10 7.25
C VAL A 35 2.45 -24.70 6.84
N PRO A 36 1.42 -24.67 7.71
CA PRO A 36 0.11 -25.22 7.39
C PRO A 36 -0.50 -24.59 6.13
N PHE A 37 -1.07 -25.42 5.26
CA PHE A 37 -1.81 -24.95 4.10
C PHE A 37 -3.12 -24.29 4.51
N GLY A 38 -3.44 -23.16 3.86
CA GLY A 38 -4.74 -22.52 4.01
C GLY A 38 -5.82 -23.33 3.30
N LYS A 39 -7.05 -23.31 3.83
CA LYS A 39 -8.19 -23.96 3.19
C LYS A 39 -8.56 -23.21 1.90
N GLU A 40 -8.41 -23.85 0.75
CA GLU A 40 -8.89 -23.31 -0.52
C GLU A 40 -10.42 -23.26 -0.51
N GLY A 41 -11.00 -22.13 -0.89
CA GLY A 41 -12.45 -21.98 -1.00
C GLY A 41 -13.03 -22.85 -2.12
N ASP A 42 -14.25 -23.33 -1.91
CA ASP A 42 -15.06 -24.10 -2.85
C ASP A 42 -15.98 -23.24 -3.74
N GLY A 43 -16.01 -21.92 -3.50
CA GLY A 43 -16.86 -20.98 -4.23
C GLY A 43 -18.03 -20.43 -3.42
N ASP A 44 -18.27 -20.93 -2.20
CA ASP A 44 -19.47 -20.57 -1.43
C ASP A 44 -19.17 -19.78 -0.13
N PHE A 45 -17.92 -19.77 0.36
CA PHE A 45 -17.58 -19.11 1.64
C PHE A 45 -16.26 -18.32 1.61
N LYS A 46 -16.22 -17.20 2.35
CA LYS A 46 -14.97 -16.49 2.70
C LYS A 46 -14.13 -17.37 3.61
N CYS A 47 -12.93 -17.73 3.18
CA CYS A 47 -12.01 -18.54 3.99
C CYS A 47 -11.21 -17.73 5.01
N THR A 48 -10.95 -16.45 4.74
CA THR A 48 -10.12 -15.57 5.57
C THR A 48 -10.96 -14.41 6.09
N THR A 49 -11.20 -14.36 7.40
CA THR A 49 -12.00 -13.32 8.07
C THR A 49 -11.16 -12.30 8.83
N LYS A 50 -9.86 -12.57 9.04
CA LYS A 50 -8.88 -11.69 9.67
C LYS A 50 -7.54 -11.80 8.95
N CYS A 51 -6.67 -10.82 9.12
CA CYS A 51 -5.30 -10.91 8.62
C CYS A 51 -4.57 -12.10 9.26
N LEU A 52 -3.89 -12.90 8.43
CA LEU A 52 -3.06 -14.02 8.86
C LEU A 52 -1.61 -13.79 8.43
N PHE A 53 -0.68 -14.31 9.21
CA PHE A 53 0.75 -14.23 8.93
C PHE A 53 1.29 -15.61 8.54
N ASP A 54 1.99 -15.68 7.41
CA ASP A 54 2.71 -16.87 6.96
C ASP A 54 4.19 -16.54 6.78
N ASP A 55 5.04 -17.13 7.61
CA ASP A 55 6.50 -16.97 7.54
C ASP A 55 7.11 -18.13 6.76
N LEU A 56 7.69 -17.84 5.58
CA LEU A 56 8.19 -18.81 4.63
C LEU A 56 9.69 -18.65 4.41
N ASP A 57 10.43 -19.76 4.43
CA ASP A 57 11.83 -19.84 4.04
C ASP A 57 11.88 -20.51 2.66
N ILE A 58 12.13 -19.74 1.58
CA ILE A 58 12.05 -20.23 0.19
C ILE A 58 13.41 -20.12 -0.52
N PRO A 59 13.93 -21.19 -1.15
CA PRO A 59 15.13 -21.12 -1.97
C PRO A 59 14.93 -20.25 -3.22
N LEU A 60 15.80 -19.26 -3.43
CA LEU A 60 15.72 -18.36 -4.58
C LEU A 60 16.42 -18.98 -5.81
N THR A 61 15.74 -19.90 -6.50
CA THR A 61 16.24 -20.59 -7.71
C THR A 61 15.19 -20.65 -8.82
N ASP A 62 15.64 -20.55 -10.06
CA ASP A 62 14.85 -20.97 -11.22
C ASP A 62 14.90 -22.50 -11.38
N PHE A 63 14.02 -23.03 -12.21
CA PHE A 63 13.83 -24.46 -12.43
C PHE A 63 13.94 -24.81 -13.91
N PHE A 64 14.35 -26.05 -14.18
CA PHE A 64 14.41 -26.64 -15.52
C PHE A 64 13.76 -28.03 -15.55
N LEU A 65 13.46 -28.52 -16.76
CA LEU A 65 13.02 -29.91 -16.94
C LEU A 65 14.23 -30.82 -17.11
N ARG A 66 14.30 -31.89 -16.33
CA ARG A 66 15.23 -33.01 -16.55
C ARG A 66 14.49 -34.16 -17.20
N ASP A 67 15.01 -34.65 -18.32
CA ASP A 67 14.52 -35.87 -18.96
C ASP A 67 14.85 -37.08 -18.08
N LYS A 68 13.84 -37.86 -17.68
CA LYS A 68 14.02 -39.02 -16.79
C LYS A 68 14.72 -40.20 -17.45
N ILE A 69 14.70 -40.28 -18.78
CA ILE A 69 15.34 -41.36 -19.54
C ILE A 69 16.82 -41.04 -19.72
N THR A 70 17.13 -39.81 -20.18
CA THR A 70 18.53 -39.43 -20.48
C THR A 70 19.27 -38.84 -19.30
N GLY A 71 18.57 -38.41 -18.25
CA GLY A 71 19.13 -37.72 -17.09
C GLY A 71 19.61 -36.29 -17.37
N LYS A 72 19.46 -35.79 -18.60
CA LYS A 72 19.96 -34.49 -19.04
C LYS A 72 18.90 -33.40 -18.90
N ALA A 73 19.36 -32.16 -18.79
CA ALA A 73 18.50 -30.99 -18.92
C ALA A 73 17.83 -31.00 -20.31
N TYR A 74 16.52 -30.82 -20.32
CA TYR A 74 15.69 -30.76 -21.50
C TYR A 74 15.50 -29.30 -21.90
N ASP A 75 15.87 -28.99 -23.15
CA ASP A 75 15.71 -27.66 -23.72
C ASP A 75 14.24 -27.40 -24.03
N VAL A 76 13.64 -26.46 -23.30
CA VAL A 76 12.24 -26.08 -23.44
C VAL A 76 12.13 -24.75 -24.18
N PRO A 77 11.15 -24.57 -25.09
CA PRO A 77 10.87 -23.26 -25.65
C PRO A 77 10.52 -22.26 -24.54
N ASP A 78 11.03 -21.03 -24.69
CA ASP A 78 10.61 -19.90 -23.87
C ASP A 78 9.10 -19.67 -24.05
N ILE A 79 8.42 -19.27 -22.98
CA ILE A 79 6.98 -18.99 -22.95
C ILE A 79 6.58 -17.83 -23.89
N THR A 80 7.54 -17.04 -24.38
CA THR A 80 7.35 -16.05 -25.45
C THR A 80 7.24 -16.67 -26.86
N ASP A 81 7.79 -17.87 -27.08
CA ASP A 81 7.67 -18.64 -28.32
C ASP A 81 6.34 -19.41 -28.37
N GLU A 82 5.25 -18.64 -28.36
CA GLU A 82 3.88 -19.13 -28.30
C GLU A 82 3.55 -20.06 -29.48
N GLU A 83 4.14 -19.82 -30.65
CA GLU A 83 3.96 -20.67 -31.83
C GLU A 83 4.51 -22.08 -31.62
N LYS A 84 5.75 -22.22 -31.13
CA LYS A 84 6.31 -23.54 -30.85
C LYS A 84 5.56 -24.28 -29.75
N ILE A 85 5.17 -23.57 -28.70
CA ILE A 85 4.48 -24.17 -27.55
C ILE A 85 3.10 -24.71 -27.96
N LEU A 86 2.34 -23.92 -28.72
CA LEU A 86 0.97 -24.27 -29.10
C LEU A 86 0.90 -25.22 -30.30
N LYS A 87 1.93 -25.23 -31.16
CA LYS A 87 2.01 -26.15 -32.31
C LYS A 87 1.88 -27.61 -31.87
N ASP A 88 0.96 -28.33 -32.50
CA ASP A 88 0.65 -29.74 -32.23
C ASP A 88 0.45 -30.07 -30.74
N ALA A 89 -0.03 -29.07 -29.97
CA ALA A 89 -0.15 -29.10 -28.52
C ALA A 89 1.11 -29.62 -27.80
N TRP A 90 2.29 -29.14 -28.22
CA TRP A 90 3.60 -29.57 -27.70
C TRP A 90 3.65 -29.60 -26.17
N TRP A 91 3.12 -28.58 -25.49
CA TRP A 91 3.10 -28.50 -24.02
C TRP A 91 2.39 -29.69 -23.35
N ARG A 92 1.33 -30.22 -23.97
CA ARG A 92 0.59 -31.39 -23.44
C ARG A 92 1.39 -32.68 -23.49
N LYS A 93 2.43 -32.75 -24.33
CA LYS A 93 3.29 -33.93 -24.50
C LYS A 93 4.38 -34.01 -23.42
N GLN A 94 4.63 -32.91 -22.71
CA GLN A 94 5.63 -32.79 -21.64
C GLN A 94 5.02 -33.20 -20.29
N THR A 95 4.94 -34.51 -20.06
CA THR A 95 4.26 -35.08 -18.89
C THR A 95 5.21 -35.33 -17.73
N ALA A 96 4.67 -35.34 -16.51
CA ALA A 96 5.41 -35.66 -15.28
C ALA A 96 6.01 -37.08 -15.27
N ASN A 97 5.53 -37.97 -16.15
CA ASN A 97 6.10 -39.31 -16.32
C ASN A 97 7.42 -39.28 -17.11
N LYS A 98 7.58 -38.32 -18.03
CA LYS A 98 8.76 -38.19 -18.88
C LYS A 98 9.82 -37.26 -18.28
N TYR A 99 9.37 -36.23 -17.58
CA TYR A 99 10.25 -35.18 -17.07
C TYR A 99 10.11 -35.01 -15.56
N ALA A 100 11.23 -34.72 -14.91
CA ALA A 100 11.28 -34.20 -13.54
C ALA A 100 11.57 -32.69 -13.59
N ILE A 101 11.18 -31.97 -12.55
CA ILE A 101 11.49 -30.54 -12.40
C ILE A 101 12.54 -30.41 -11.31
N GLU A 102 13.66 -29.78 -11.64
CA GLU A 102 14.78 -29.63 -10.73
C GLU A 102 15.22 -28.16 -10.65
N PRO A 103 15.75 -27.72 -9.49
CA PRO A 103 16.30 -26.38 -9.35
C PRO A 103 17.58 -26.27 -10.16
N CYS A 104 17.75 -25.15 -10.89
CA CYS A 104 19.00 -24.84 -11.58
C CYS A 104 20.16 -24.68 -10.58
N ARG A 105 19.86 -24.23 -9.36
CA ARG A 105 20.84 -24.02 -8.27
C ARG A 105 20.33 -24.73 -7.01
N PRO A 106 20.74 -25.99 -6.77
CA PRO A 106 20.33 -26.75 -5.60
C PRO A 106 20.71 -26.07 -4.27
N ASP A 107 21.85 -25.39 -4.24
CA ASP A 107 22.37 -24.67 -3.07
C ASP A 107 22.05 -23.17 -3.12
N ALA A 108 20.93 -22.80 -3.75
CA ALA A 108 20.51 -21.40 -3.84
C ALA A 108 20.27 -20.79 -2.44
N PRO A 109 20.55 -19.48 -2.26
CA PRO A 109 20.27 -18.82 -1.00
C PRO A 109 18.78 -18.85 -0.69
N THR A 110 18.43 -19.21 0.54
CA THR A 110 17.07 -19.15 1.05
C THR A 110 16.74 -17.72 1.45
N ILE A 111 15.62 -17.20 0.94
CA ILE A 111 15.06 -15.93 1.38
C ILE A 111 13.95 -16.18 2.38
N ARG A 112 13.85 -15.32 3.40
CA ARG A 112 12.76 -15.35 4.38
C ARG A 112 11.70 -14.37 3.94
N VAL A 113 10.45 -14.80 3.87
CA VAL A 113 9.32 -14.01 3.39
C VAL A 113 8.19 -14.10 4.40
N ARG A 114 7.73 -12.96 4.92
CA ARG A 114 6.52 -12.87 5.74
C ARG A 114 5.37 -12.41 4.86
N LEU A 115 4.37 -13.26 4.65
CA LEU A 115 3.15 -12.91 3.94
C LEU A 115 2.09 -12.45 4.95
N ILE A 116 1.43 -11.33 4.65
CA ILE A 116 0.25 -10.86 5.35
C ILE A 116 -0.95 -11.18 4.45
N ASP A 117 -1.62 -12.30 4.71
CA ASP A 117 -2.84 -12.70 4.01
C ASP A 117 -4.02 -11.91 4.57
N THR A 118 -4.65 -11.11 3.73
CA THR A 118 -5.79 -10.27 4.13
C THR A 118 -7.13 -11.03 4.01
N PRO A 119 -8.22 -10.54 4.60
CA PRO A 119 -9.56 -11.00 4.22
C PRO A 119 -9.86 -10.80 2.73
N GLY A 120 -10.74 -11.62 2.15
CA GLY A 120 -11.19 -11.41 0.76
C GLY A 120 -12.05 -10.15 0.65
N LEU A 121 -11.70 -9.23 -0.26
CA LEU A 121 -12.57 -8.09 -0.60
C LEU A 121 -13.85 -8.64 -1.24
N ASP A 122 -15.01 -8.18 -0.82
CA ASP A 122 -16.27 -8.86 -1.14
C ASP A 122 -17.17 -7.98 -1.97
N ASP A 123 -17.45 -8.41 -3.19
CA ASP A 123 -18.20 -7.63 -4.16
C ASP A 123 -19.71 -7.51 -3.83
N SER A 124 -20.23 -8.24 -2.83
CA SER A 124 -21.69 -8.37 -2.57
C SER A 124 -22.22 -7.78 -1.26
N ASP A 125 -21.41 -7.64 -0.21
CA ASP A 125 -21.95 -7.48 1.16
C ASP A 125 -21.78 -6.08 1.77
N GLY A 126 -21.13 -5.14 1.07
CA GLY A 126 -20.92 -3.77 1.58
C GLY A 126 -20.00 -3.70 2.82
N LYS A 127 -19.27 -4.78 3.12
CA LYS A 127 -18.34 -4.92 4.25
C LYS A 127 -16.89 -4.58 3.90
N ASP A 128 -16.65 -3.94 2.76
CA ASP A 128 -15.30 -3.57 2.32
C ASP A 128 -14.59 -2.67 3.34
N PHE A 129 -15.36 -1.87 4.09
CA PHE A 129 -14.81 -1.10 5.19
C PHE A 129 -14.32 -1.97 6.36
N GLU A 130 -15.06 -3.02 6.76
CA GLU A 130 -14.62 -3.95 7.81
C GLU A 130 -13.37 -4.73 7.38
N ASN A 131 -13.27 -5.12 6.10
CA ASN A 131 -12.06 -5.76 5.60
C ASN A 131 -10.86 -4.80 5.56
N MET A 132 -11.07 -3.58 5.08
CA MET A 132 -10.03 -2.55 5.07
C MET A 132 -9.61 -2.18 6.50
N SER A 133 -10.57 -2.18 7.44
CA SER A 133 -10.35 -1.97 8.87
C SER A 133 -9.28 -2.91 9.42
N ASP A 134 -9.48 -4.20 9.22
CA ASP A 134 -8.61 -5.23 9.78
C ASP A 134 -7.19 -5.13 9.21
N VAL A 135 -7.07 -4.76 7.92
CA VAL A 135 -5.77 -4.50 7.30
C VAL A 135 -5.10 -3.28 7.93
N LEU A 136 -5.79 -2.14 8.02
CA LEU A 136 -5.22 -0.93 8.59
C LEU A 136 -4.84 -1.11 10.07
N GLU A 137 -5.63 -1.86 10.84
CA GLU A 137 -5.31 -2.23 12.23
C GLU A 137 -4.03 -3.06 12.29
N THR A 138 -3.96 -4.14 11.51
CA THR A 138 -2.79 -5.03 11.47
C THR A 138 -1.52 -4.23 11.15
N LEU A 139 -1.61 -3.32 10.18
CA LEU A 139 -0.49 -2.46 9.80
C LEU A 139 -0.12 -1.45 10.90
N ASN A 140 -1.11 -0.86 11.59
CA ASN A 140 -0.86 0.04 12.72
C ASN A 140 -0.17 -0.69 13.89
N GLU A 141 -0.52 -1.94 14.15
CA GLU A 141 0.16 -2.78 15.15
C GLU A 141 1.61 -3.05 14.74
N LEU A 142 1.84 -3.43 13.47
CA LEU A 142 3.18 -3.63 12.93
C LEU A 142 4.04 -2.36 12.98
N ALA A 143 3.46 -1.19 12.71
CA ALA A 143 4.15 0.09 12.82
C ALA A 143 4.66 0.40 14.24
N LYS A 144 4.02 -0.18 15.27
CA LYS A 144 4.38 -0.04 16.69
C LYS A 144 5.24 -1.19 17.20
N SER A 145 5.61 -2.14 16.35
CA SER A 145 6.41 -3.29 16.76
C SER A 145 7.77 -2.85 17.33
N PRO A 146 8.27 -3.52 18.38
CA PRO A 146 9.64 -3.33 18.86
C PRO A 146 10.68 -3.77 17.84
N GLN A 147 10.32 -4.64 16.89
CA GLN A 147 11.24 -5.14 15.86
C GLN A 147 11.26 -4.19 14.66
N GLU A 148 12.45 -3.73 14.26
CA GLU A 148 12.57 -2.73 13.19
C GLU A 148 12.07 -3.23 11.83
N TRP A 149 12.32 -4.50 11.51
CA TRP A 149 11.91 -5.08 10.24
C TRP A 149 10.38 -5.24 10.13
N GLU A 150 9.66 -5.46 11.24
CA GLU A 150 8.19 -5.55 11.26
C GLU A 150 7.52 -4.21 10.94
N ARG A 151 8.22 -3.09 11.19
CA ARG A 151 7.73 -1.73 10.91
C ARG A 151 7.84 -1.34 9.43
N LYS A 152 8.12 -2.30 8.54
CA LYS A 152 8.39 -2.07 7.12
C LYS A 152 7.66 -3.10 6.24
N ILE A 153 7.20 -2.68 5.08
CA ILE A 153 6.65 -3.55 4.02
C ILE A 153 7.50 -3.43 2.78
N HIS A 154 7.81 -4.55 2.14
CA HIS A 154 8.63 -4.59 0.92
C HIS A 154 7.77 -4.54 -0.34
N ALA A 155 6.60 -5.17 -0.33
CA ALA A 155 5.71 -5.19 -1.48
C ALA A 155 4.23 -5.22 -1.08
N VAL A 156 3.41 -4.56 -1.90
CA VAL A 156 1.96 -4.75 -1.91
C VAL A 156 1.62 -5.57 -3.14
N VAL A 157 0.85 -6.63 -2.95
CA VAL A 157 0.58 -7.63 -3.97
C VAL A 157 -0.91 -7.71 -4.19
N LEU A 158 -1.35 -7.37 -5.39
CA LEU A 158 -2.75 -7.51 -5.79
C LEU A 158 -2.94 -8.84 -6.49
N VAL A 159 -3.73 -9.75 -5.92
CA VAL A 159 -4.03 -11.05 -6.52
C VAL A 159 -5.38 -10.97 -7.21
N TYR A 160 -5.37 -11.22 -8.52
CA TYR A 160 -6.56 -11.08 -9.36
C TYR A 160 -6.66 -12.18 -10.41
N ASN A 161 -7.87 -12.62 -10.76
CA ASN A 161 -8.08 -13.60 -11.81
C ASN A 161 -7.83 -12.99 -13.19
N ALA A 162 -6.87 -13.52 -13.95
CA ALA A 162 -6.51 -13.07 -15.29
C ALA A 162 -7.64 -13.15 -16.33
N GLN A 163 -8.73 -13.87 -16.02
CA GLN A 163 -9.89 -14.03 -16.90
C GLN A 163 -11.04 -13.06 -16.56
N SER A 164 -11.04 -12.43 -15.38
CA SER A 164 -12.13 -11.55 -14.91
C SER A 164 -11.81 -10.08 -15.16
N SER A 165 -12.79 -9.23 -15.42
CA SER A 165 -12.60 -7.77 -15.45
C SER A 165 -12.57 -7.19 -14.04
N PHE A 166 -11.77 -6.16 -13.78
CA PHE A 166 -11.74 -5.48 -12.48
C PHE A 166 -13.12 -4.92 -12.09
N SER A 167 -13.71 -5.43 -11.00
CA SER A 167 -15.02 -5.01 -10.49
C SER A 167 -15.00 -3.56 -9.99
N TYR A 168 -16.13 -2.86 -10.03
CA TYR A 168 -16.23 -1.46 -9.58
C TYR A 168 -15.91 -1.29 -8.09
N SER A 169 -16.37 -2.23 -7.25
CA SER A 169 -16.03 -2.36 -5.83
C SER A 169 -14.52 -2.43 -5.63
N PHE A 170 -13.85 -3.35 -6.31
CA PHE A 170 -12.38 -3.47 -6.26
C PHE A 170 -11.69 -2.18 -6.67
N GLN A 171 -12.15 -1.54 -7.75
CA GLN A 171 -11.61 -0.26 -8.21
C GLN A 171 -11.69 0.82 -7.13
N SER A 172 -12.82 0.89 -6.40
CA SER A 172 -13.00 1.82 -5.29
C SER A 172 -12.05 1.49 -4.13
N VAL A 173 -11.97 0.22 -3.74
CA VAL A 173 -11.16 -0.22 -2.60
C VAL A 173 -9.66 -0.02 -2.85
N ILE A 174 -9.15 -0.32 -4.04
CA ILE A 174 -7.73 -0.07 -4.34
C ILE A 174 -7.43 1.44 -4.36
N LYS A 175 -8.34 2.28 -4.85
CA LYS A 175 -8.19 3.74 -4.73
C LYS A 175 -8.13 4.19 -3.27
N ASP A 176 -8.97 3.61 -2.42
CA ASP A 176 -8.97 3.92 -0.99
C ASP A 176 -7.68 3.44 -0.32
N TYR A 177 -7.19 2.23 -0.61
CA TYR A 177 -5.89 1.76 -0.15
C TYR A 177 -4.73 2.65 -0.61
N HIS A 178 -4.74 3.07 -1.88
CA HIS A 178 -3.72 3.98 -2.42
C HIS A 178 -3.75 5.34 -1.72
N ARG A 179 -4.94 5.86 -1.38
CA ARG A 179 -5.10 7.09 -0.61
C ARG A 179 -4.64 6.93 0.84
N CYS A 180 -4.91 5.77 1.45
CA CYS A 180 -4.52 5.47 2.82
C CYS A 180 -3.01 5.23 2.95
N MET A 181 -2.38 4.65 1.93
CA MET A 181 -1.01 4.13 2.00
C MET A 181 -0.19 4.44 0.74
N PRO A 182 -0.10 5.70 0.28
CA PRO A 182 0.49 6.03 -1.02
C PRO A 182 1.94 5.53 -1.15
N ASN A 183 2.70 5.57 -0.05
CA ASN A 183 4.11 5.20 -0.07
C ASN A 183 4.34 3.68 -0.18
N LEU A 184 3.34 2.86 0.17
CA LEU A 184 3.44 1.40 0.04
C LEU A 184 3.21 0.91 -1.41
N PHE A 185 2.67 1.77 -2.28
CA PHE A 185 2.39 1.41 -3.67
C PHE A 185 3.63 1.50 -4.59
N GLY A 186 4.77 1.98 -4.07
CA GLY A 186 6.05 1.94 -4.79
C GLY A 186 6.54 0.52 -5.11
N GLY A 187 6.21 -0.43 -4.23
CA GLY A 187 6.47 -1.86 -4.41
C GLY A 187 5.28 -2.66 -4.94
N LEU A 188 4.31 -2.00 -5.59
CA LEU A 188 3.09 -2.67 -6.07
C LEU A 188 3.40 -3.68 -7.17
N SER A 189 2.88 -4.90 -7.01
CA SER A 189 2.86 -5.93 -8.04
C SER A 189 1.46 -6.53 -8.17
N VAL A 190 1.10 -6.96 -9.38
CA VAL A 190 -0.20 -7.58 -9.67
C VAL A 190 0.03 -9.02 -10.11
N ILE A 191 -0.52 -9.97 -9.36
CA ILE A 191 -0.47 -11.40 -9.67
C ILE A 191 -1.78 -11.79 -10.35
N ASN A 192 -1.69 -11.98 -11.66
CA ASN A 192 -2.79 -12.44 -12.50
C ASN A 192 -2.84 -13.98 -12.46
N THR A 193 -3.73 -14.51 -11.63
CA THR A 193 -3.96 -15.94 -11.41
C THR A 193 -4.78 -16.55 -12.55
N ASN A 194 -4.89 -17.88 -12.57
CA ASN A 194 -5.64 -18.64 -13.58
C ASN A 194 -5.12 -18.41 -15.01
N PHE A 195 -3.83 -18.11 -15.15
CA PHE A 195 -3.17 -17.91 -16.45
C PHE A 195 -2.45 -19.19 -16.90
N SER A 196 -3.22 -20.20 -17.29
CA SER A 196 -2.69 -21.48 -17.82
C SER A 196 -2.39 -21.40 -19.33
N ILE A 197 -1.54 -22.29 -19.84
CA ILE A 197 -1.30 -22.42 -21.29
C ILE A 197 -2.60 -22.78 -22.03
N ALA A 198 -3.47 -23.58 -21.40
CA ALA A 198 -4.78 -23.90 -21.96
C ALA A 198 -5.64 -22.65 -22.16
N ALA A 199 -5.66 -21.76 -21.16
CA ALA A 199 -6.38 -20.49 -21.24
C ALA A 199 -5.75 -19.56 -22.29
N LEU A 200 -4.41 -19.49 -22.36
CA LEU A 200 -3.69 -18.74 -23.38
C LEU A 200 -4.02 -19.24 -24.79
N ALA A 201 -4.04 -20.56 -25.01
CA ALA A 201 -4.38 -21.17 -26.28
C ALA A 201 -5.80 -20.82 -26.73
N ALA A 202 -6.78 -20.90 -25.82
CA ALA A 202 -8.16 -20.50 -26.08
C ALA A 202 -8.26 -19.00 -26.41
N ARG A 203 -7.51 -18.16 -25.68
CA ARG A 203 -7.48 -16.72 -25.92
C ARG A 203 -6.85 -16.37 -27.27
N ARG A 204 -5.76 -17.02 -27.67
CA ARG A 204 -5.14 -16.86 -29.00
C ARG A 204 -6.14 -17.17 -30.11
N GLN A 205 -6.86 -18.30 -30.00
CA GLN A 205 -7.87 -18.69 -30.98
C GLN A 205 -8.97 -17.63 -31.13
N HIS A 206 -9.45 -17.08 -30.00
CA HIS A 206 -10.43 -16.00 -30.00
C HIS A 206 -9.89 -14.73 -30.69
N LEU A 207 -8.67 -14.31 -30.36
CA LEU A 207 -8.06 -13.10 -30.95
C LEU A 207 -7.80 -13.26 -32.46
N LEU A 208 -7.39 -14.45 -32.91
CA LEU A 208 -7.23 -14.76 -34.34
C LEU A 208 -8.57 -14.73 -35.08
N ARG A 209 -9.61 -15.36 -34.50
CA ARG A 209 -10.96 -15.38 -35.09
C ARG A 209 -11.51 -13.96 -35.29
N ASP A 210 -11.29 -13.10 -34.32
CA ASP A 210 -11.80 -11.73 -34.33
C ASP A 210 -10.87 -10.75 -35.08
N LYS A 211 -9.80 -11.26 -35.72
CA LYS A 211 -8.78 -10.45 -36.43
C LYS A 211 -8.15 -9.37 -35.54
N LEU A 212 -8.08 -9.64 -34.24
CA LEU A 212 -7.49 -8.76 -33.25
C LEU A 212 -6.00 -9.07 -33.02
N LEU A 213 -5.42 -10.10 -33.64
CA LEU A 213 -4.00 -10.40 -33.53
C LEU A 213 -3.30 -10.08 -34.86
N GLY A 214 -2.32 -9.17 -34.83
CA GLY A 214 -1.50 -8.85 -36.00
C GLY A 214 -0.56 -10.00 -36.40
N SER A 215 0.01 -9.93 -37.61
CA SER A 215 1.05 -10.87 -38.04
C SER A 215 2.29 -10.71 -37.16
N GLY A 216 2.67 -11.76 -36.42
CA GLY A 216 3.82 -11.76 -35.51
C GLY A 216 3.53 -11.27 -34.08
N GLU A 217 2.31 -10.85 -33.76
CA GLU A 217 1.96 -10.51 -32.37
C GLU A 217 1.69 -11.77 -31.53
N SER A 218 2.20 -11.79 -30.29
CA SER A 218 1.86 -12.81 -29.30
C SER A 218 0.54 -12.46 -28.59
N ALA A 219 -0.35 -13.45 -28.43
CA ALA A 219 -1.58 -13.28 -27.65
C ALA A 219 -1.26 -12.98 -26.19
N ARG A 220 -0.18 -13.57 -25.65
CA ARG A 220 0.30 -13.27 -24.32
C ARG A 220 0.67 -11.79 -24.19
N ALA A 221 1.54 -11.28 -25.07
CA ALA A 221 1.97 -9.88 -25.04
C ALA A 221 0.77 -8.93 -25.10
N LYS A 222 -0.24 -9.25 -25.93
CA LYS A 222 -1.48 -8.47 -26.00
C LYS A 222 -2.30 -8.51 -24.72
N VAL A 223 -2.43 -9.67 -24.06
CA VAL A 223 -3.14 -9.79 -22.78
C VAL A 223 -2.42 -9.02 -21.68
N LEU A 224 -1.08 -9.12 -21.63
CA LEU A 224 -0.24 -8.38 -20.69
C LEU A 224 -0.47 -6.87 -20.82
N ARG A 225 -0.38 -6.34 -22.05
CA ARG A 225 -0.60 -4.92 -22.35
C ARG A 225 -2.00 -4.47 -21.96
N ALA A 226 -3.02 -5.20 -22.39
CA ALA A 226 -4.42 -4.85 -22.08
C ALA A 226 -4.68 -4.84 -20.57
N ARG A 227 -4.09 -5.78 -19.82
CA ARG A 227 -4.21 -5.83 -18.35
C ARG A 227 -3.53 -4.65 -17.67
N GLY A 228 -2.34 -4.26 -18.14
CA GLY A 228 -1.65 -3.05 -17.66
C GLY A 228 -2.47 -1.79 -17.93
N GLU A 229 -2.98 -1.64 -19.15
CA GLU A 229 -3.84 -0.51 -19.54
C GLU A 229 -5.13 -0.45 -18.71
N ASP A 230 -5.79 -1.59 -18.51
CA ASP A 230 -7.00 -1.65 -17.69
C ASP A 230 -6.72 -1.33 -16.22
N PHE A 231 -5.56 -1.73 -15.68
CA PHE A 231 -5.16 -1.35 -14.33
C PHE A 231 -4.85 0.15 -14.22
N ASN A 232 -4.14 0.71 -15.20
CA ASN A 232 -3.82 2.14 -15.23
C ASN A 232 -5.08 3.01 -15.28
N LYS A 233 -6.13 2.58 -15.99
CA LYS A 233 -7.45 3.27 -15.98
C LYS A 233 -8.09 3.34 -14.59
N ILE A 234 -7.79 2.39 -13.71
CA ILE A 234 -8.37 2.34 -12.37
C ILE A 234 -7.68 3.37 -11.49
N ILE A 235 -6.36 3.31 -11.38
CA ILE A 235 -5.61 4.08 -10.38
C ILE A 235 -5.16 5.45 -10.90
N GLY A 236 -5.12 5.63 -12.21
CA GLY A 236 -4.66 6.83 -12.89
C GLY A 236 -3.23 6.69 -13.42
N ASP A 237 -2.84 7.63 -14.29
CA ASP A 237 -1.50 7.69 -14.87
C ASP A 237 -0.47 8.00 -13.76
N GLY A 238 0.30 6.99 -13.36
CA GLY A 238 1.35 7.16 -12.34
C GLY A 238 1.85 5.85 -11.77
N LEU A 239 0.94 4.94 -11.41
CA LEU A 239 1.30 3.62 -10.90
C LEU A 239 1.36 2.61 -12.05
N SER A 240 2.56 2.20 -12.42
CA SER A 240 2.81 1.12 -13.39
C SER A 240 3.33 -0.10 -12.64
N PRO A 241 2.45 -0.89 -12.00
CA PRO A 241 2.89 -2.05 -11.24
C PRO A 241 3.40 -3.14 -12.18
N THR A 242 4.31 -3.96 -11.68
CA THR A 242 4.75 -5.15 -12.41
C THR A 242 3.64 -6.20 -12.39
N HIS A 243 3.21 -6.65 -13.57
CA HIS A 243 2.20 -7.70 -13.71
C HIS A 243 2.86 -9.07 -13.90
N PHE A 244 2.62 -9.98 -12.97
CA PHE A 244 2.99 -11.38 -13.08
C PHE A 244 1.78 -12.21 -13.50
N PHE A 245 2.02 -13.28 -14.25
CA PHE A 245 0.98 -14.17 -14.75
C PHE A 245 1.32 -15.59 -14.35
N ILE A 246 0.42 -16.22 -13.61
CA ILE A 246 0.67 -17.51 -12.98
C ILE A 246 -0.54 -18.42 -13.05
N ASP A 247 -0.28 -19.70 -13.28
CA ASP A 247 -1.19 -20.77 -12.94
C ASP A 247 -0.83 -21.30 -11.54
N ASN A 248 -1.68 -21.02 -10.55
CA ASN A 248 -1.44 -21.45 -9.18
C ASN A 248 -1.76 -22.93 -8.95
N LYS A 249 -2.51 -23.55 -9.88
CA LYS A 249 -2.96 -24.94 -9.79
C LYS A 249 -2.73 -25.65 -11.12
N PRO A 250 -1.46 -25.71 -11.58
CA PRO A 250 -1.12 -26.42 -12.80
C PRO A 250 -1.54 -27.89 -12.68
N LYS A 251 -1.86 -28.52 -13.81
CA LYS A 251 -2.30 -29.93 -13.79
C LYS A 251 -1.13 -30.83 -13.44
N ASP A 252 -1.25 -31.61 -12.35
CA ASP A 252 -0.18 -32.48 -11.84
C ASP A 252 0.49 -33.39 -12.88
N ARG A 253 -0.26 -33.80 -13.91
CA ARG A 253 0.25 -34.64 -15.00
C ARG A 253 1.14 -33.91 -16.02
N LEU A 254 1.14 -32.58 -16.05
CA LEU A 254 1.82 -31.74 -17.04
C LEU A 254 3.03 -31.06 -16.42
N ALA A 255 4.22 -31.56 -16.74
CA ALA A 255 5.48 -31.06 -16.16
C ALA A 255 5.81 -29.65 -16.64
N TYR A 256 5.45 -29.30 -17.88
CA TYR A 256 5.72 -27.96 -18.41
C TYR A 256 4.86 -26.88 -17.74
N ASP A 257 3.58 -27.14 -17.48
CA ASP A 257 2.71 -26.19 -16.76
C ASP A 257 3.22 -25.95 -15.33
N GLU A 258 3.65 -27.03 -14.65
CA GLU A 258 4.26 -26.96 -13.32
C GLU A 258 5.58 -26.16 -13.34
N LEU A 259 6.44 -26.38 -14.34
CA LEU A 259 7.68 -25.63 -14.53
C LEU A 259 7.43 -24.12 -14.65
N LEU A 260 6.51 -23.73 -15.54
CA LEU A 260 6.18 -22.31 -15.76
C LEU A 260 5.64 -21.66 -14.49
N SER A 261 4.79 -22.38 -13.75
CA SER A 261 4.25 -21.91 -12.48
C SER A 261 5.37 -21.68 -11.44
N ARG A 262 6.32 -22.61 -11.30
CA ARG A 262 7.47 -22.43 -10.37
C ARG A 262 8.38 -21.29 -10.79
N ASN A 263 8.66 -21.15 -12.10
CA ASN A 263 9.49 -20.07 -12.62
C ASN A 263 8.80 -18.70 -12.51
N ALA A 264 7.46 -18.64 -12.58
CA ALA A 264 6.71 -17.43 -12.28
C ALA A 264 6.85 -17.04 -10.80
N ILE A 265 6.78 -18.01 -9.87
CA ILE A 265 7.07 -17.75 -8.45
C ILE A 265 8.50 -17.26 -8.26
N PHE A 266 9.49 -17.86 -8.92
CA PHE A 266 10.87 -17.38 -8.87
C PHE A 266 10.99 -15.93 -9.32
N ASP A 267 10.33 -15.55 -10.42
CA ASP A 267 10.35 -14.18 -10.94
C ASP A 267 9.69 -13.20 -9.95
N ILE A 268 8.60 -13.60 -9.30
CA ILE A 268 7.92 -12.84 -8.24
C ILE A 268 8.82 -12.66 -7.02
N LEU A 269 9.42 -13.74 -6.53
CA LEU A 269 10.32 -13.72 -5.36
C LEU A 269 11.57 -12.88 -5.63
N SER A 270 12.12 -12.97 -6.84
CA SER A 270 13.25 -12.13 -7.27
C SER A 270 12.87 -10.66 -7.29
N PHE A 271 11.66 -10.34 -7.75
CA PHE A 271 11.14 -8.97 -7.70
C PHE A 271 11.00 -8.46 -6.26
N TRP A 272 10.44 -9.26 -5.35
CA TRP A 272 10.31 -8.88 -3.94
C TRP A 272 11.66 -8.78 -3.21
N ALA A 273 12.62 -9.65 -3.53
CA ALA A 273 13.96 -9.63 -2.94
C ALA A 273 14.76 -8.38 -3.28
N THR A 274 14.44 -7.70 -4.39
CA THR A 274 15.03 -6.41 -4.75
C THR A 274 14.21 -5.23 -4.24
N ALA A 275 13.05 -5.45 -3.63
CA ALA A 275 12.17 -4.37 -3.21
C ALA A 275 12.72 -3.65 -1.98
N LYS A 276 12.64 -2.31 -1.98
CA LYS A 276 13.09 -1.52 -0.84
C LYS A 276 12.06 -1.63 0.29
N PRO A 277 12.48 -1.85 1.54
CA PRO A 277 11.59 -1.75 2.68
C PRO A 277 10.96 -0.34 2.78
N MET A 278 9.63 -0.28 2.86
CA MET A 278 8.83 0.94 2.97
C MET A 278 8.27 1.06 4.40
N PRO A 279 8.54 2.14 5.14
CA PRO A 279 8.03 2.32 6.50
C PRO A 279 6.50 2.41 6.57
N ILE A 280 5.91 1.77 7.58
CA ILE A 280 4.45 1.78 7.80
C ILE A 280 3.97 3.08 8.50
N SER A 281 4.89 3.91 8.99
CA SER A 281 4.60 5.10 9.82
C SER A 281 3.82 6.23 9.14
N GLN A 282 3.60 6.18 7.83
CA GLN A 282 2.99 7.26 7.05
C GLN A 282 1.56 6.96 6.58
N MET A 283 0.91 5.96 7.19
CA MET A 283 -0.46 5.58 6.83
C MET A 283 -1.50 6.58 7.34
N ARG A 284 -2.52 6.84 6.52
CA ARG A 284 -3.67 7.69 6.84
C ARG A 284 -4.97 6.93 6.64
N LEU A 285 -5.99 7.27 7.42
CA LEU A 285 -7.35 6.78 7.18
C LEU A 285 -8.02 7.71 6.18
N PHE A 286 -8.34 7.24 4.98
CA PHE A 286 -9.23 8.00 4.10
C PHE A 286 -10.68 7.79 4.51
N LYS A 287 -11.36 8.84 4.99
CA LYS A 287 -12.75 8.72 5.44
C LYS A 287 -13.71 8.61 4.27
N THR A 288 -14.50 7.53 4.23
CA THR A 288 -15.57 7.37 3.26
C THR A 288 -16.72 8.35 3.54
N PRO A 289 -17.62 8.62 2.57
CA PRO A 289 -18.79 9.47 2.81
C PRO A 289 -19.66 9.00 3.99
N ALA A 290 -19.75 7.68 4.21
CA ALA A 290 -20.47 7.12 5.34
C ALA A 290 -19.82 7.46 6.69
N MET A 291 -18.48 7.36 6.80
CA MET A 291 -17.76 7.79 8.00
C MET A 291 -17.90 9.27 8.27
N GLN A 292 -17.82 10.10 7.22
CA GLN A 292 -17.99 11.54 7.35
C GLN A 292 -19.39 11.87 7.88
N ALA A 293 -20.42 11.14 7.46
CA ALA A 293 -21.77 11.31 7.99
C ALA A 293 -21.89 10.91 9.47
N ILE A 294 -21.20 9.84 9.88
CA ILE A 294 -21.12 9.41 11.28
C ILE A 294 -20.40 10.46 12.13
N ASP A 295 -19.24 10.94 11.67
CA ASP A 295 -18.46 11.97 12.35
C ASP A 295 -19.23 13.28 12.48
N LYS A 296 -19.95 13.68 11.42
CA LYS A 296 -20.83 14.86 11.45
C LYS A 296 -21.90 14.77 12.52
N ARG A 297 -22.39 13.57 12.84
CA ARG A 297 -23.38 13.37 13.90
C ARG A 297 -22.76 13.54 15.29
N ILE A 298 -21.56 13.05 15.51
CA ILE A 298 -20.81 13.31 16.75
C ILE A 298 -20.48 14.81 16.88
N GLN A 299 -20.11 15.46 15.77
CA GLN A 299 -19.86 16.90 15.75
C GLN A 299 -21.08 17.72 16.16
N ILE A 300 -22.31 17.28 15.86
CA ILE A 300 -23.53 17.94 16.34
C ILE A 300 -23.59 17.90 17.87
N TYR A 301 -23.36 16.74 18.50
CA TYR A 301 -23.34 16.65 19.97
C TYR A 301 -22.23 17.49 20.60
N LEU A 302 -21.04 17.49 19.97
CA LEU A 302 -19.93 18.35 20.39
C LEU A 302 -20.30 19.84 20.26
N GLN A 303 -20.99 20.23 19.19
CA GLN A 303 -21.45 21.59 18.98
C GLN A 303 -22.49 22.01 20.04
N ASP A 304 -23.47 21.15 20.32
CA ASP A 304 -24.47 21.39 21.38
C ASP A 304 -23.79 21.59 22.75
N ALA A 305 -22.77 20.78 23.05
CA ALA A 305 -21.97 20.93 24.27
C ALA A 305 -21.16 22.23 24.30
N SER A 306 -20.51 22.56 23.18
CA SER A 306 -19.75 23.81 23.01
C SER A 306 -20.66 25.03 23.22
N ASP A 307 -21.87 25.02 22.66
CA ASP A 307 -22.82 26.13 22.76
C ASP A 307 -23.39 26.27 24.17
N ALA A 308 -23.70 25.16 24.85
CA ALA A 308 -24.12 25.18 26.24
C ALA A 308 -23.02 25.76 27.16
N TRP A 309 -21.77 25.35 26.98
CA TRP A 309 -20.65 25.89 27.77
C TRP A 309 -20.29 27.32 27.39
N LYS A 310 -20.41 27.73 26.12
CA LYS A 310 -20.28 29.14 25.71
C LYS A 310 -21.35 30.02 26.37
N ALA A 311 -22.58 29.52 26.49
CA ALA A 311 -23.65 30.22 27.21
C ALA A 311 -23.32 30.37 28.70
N GLN A 312 -22.84 29.29 29.35
CA GLN A 312 -22.36 29.35 30.75
C GLN A 312 -21.18 30.30 30.92
N LEU A 313 -20.21 30.27 30.00
CA LEU A 313 -19.05 31.15 29.98
C LEU A 313 -19.49 32.61 29.86
N LYS A 314 -20.46 32.91 28.98
CA LYS A 314 -21.02 34.27 28.83
C LYS A 314 -21.71 34.76 30.09
N ILE A 315 -22.42 33.89 30.80
CA ILE A 315 -23.06 34.22 32.09
C ILE A 315 -21.98 34.47 33.15
N ALA A 316 -21.01 33.57 33.30
CA ALA A 316 -19.92 33.69 34.26
C ALA A 316 -19.05 34.93 34.00
N ARG A 317 -18.82 35.29 32.72
CA ARG A 317 -18.08 36.50 32.33
C ARG A 317 -18.76 37.80 32.80
N ARG A 318 -20.08 37.82 32.93
CA ARG A 318 -20.82 39.00 33.43
C ARG A 318 -20.69 39.20 34.95
N SER A 319 -20.35 38.14 35.68
CA SER A 319 -20.24 38.14 37.14
C SER A 319 -18.81 38.30 37.66
N VAL A 320 -17.82 38.41 36.77
CA VAL A 320 -16.40 38.58 37.15
C VAL A 320 -15.89 39.97 36.80
N SER A 321 -14.72 40.30 37.33
CA SER A 321 -14.02 41.54 36.97
C SER A 321 -13.62 41.56 35.49
N ASP A 322 -13.53 42.75 34.88
CA ASP A 322 -13.02 42.92 33.51
C ASP A 322 -11.63 42.29 33.35
N ARG A 323 -10.82 42.31 34.41
CA ARG A 323 -9.50 41.69 34.46
C ARG A 323 -9.58 40.17 34.28
N ASP A 324 -10.50 39.50 34.96
CA ASP A 324 -10.69 38.04 34.85
C ASP A 324 -11.35 37.65 33.53
N ALA A 325 -12.26 38.47 33.02
CA ALA A 325 -12.86 38.27 31.69
C ALA A 325 -11.79 38.38 30.58
N TYR A 326 -10.87 39.34 30.70
CA TYR A 326 -9.75 39.50 29.78
C TYR A 326 -8.75 38.34 29.90
N ARG A 327 -8.42 37.91 31.13
CA ARG A 327 -7.60 36.70 31.40
C ARG A 327 -8.18 35.47 30.70
N SER A 328 -9.47 35.22 30.87
CA SER A 328 -10.18 34.10 30.23
C SER A 328 -10.08 34.16 28.70
N THR A 329 -10.14 35.35 28.11
CA THR A 329 -10.02 35.54 26.65
C THR A 329 -8.62 35.20 26.15
N LEU A 330 -7.56 35.63 26.85
CA LEU A 330 -6.19 35.30 26.49
C LEU A 330 -5.87 33.81 26.67
N ILE A 331 -6.41 33.16 27.71
CA ILE A 331 -6.28 31.70 27.88
C ILE A 331 -6.97 30.98 26.72
N GLN A 332 -8.17 31.40 26.36
CA GLN A 332 -8.91 30.81 25.25
C GLN A 332 -8.11 30.91 23.94
N ARG A 333 -7.61 32.10 23.64
CA ARG A 333 -6.81 32.34 22.44
C ARG A 333 -5.51 31.54 22.45
N ARG A 334 -4.87 31.41 23.61
CA ARG A 334 -3.66 30.60 23.78
C ARG A 334 -3.92 29.13 23.45
N GLU A 335 -4.93 28.53 24.07
CA GLU A 335 -5.28 27.11 23.87
C GLU A 335 -5.66 26.85 22.40
N GLU A 336 -6.43 27.75 21.76
CA GLU A 336 -6.75 27.68 20.33
C GLU A 336 -5.48 27.65 19.46
N LEU A 337 -4.56 28.59 19.70
CA LEU A 337 -3.31 28.71 18.96
C LEU A 337 -2.38 27.52 19.19
N GLU A 338 -2.23 27.05 20.43
CA GLU A 338 -1.40 25.90 20.78
C GLU A 338 -1.92 24.62 20.08
N ASN A 339 -3.23 24.38 20.09
CA ASN A 339 -3.85 23.25 19.39
C ASN A 339 -3.69 23.35 17.86
N HIS A 340 -3.80 24.55 17.29
CA HIS A 340 -3.59 24.75 15.85
C HIS A 340 -2.13 24.55 15.45
N ILE A 341 -1.18 25.09 16.23
CA ILE A 341 0.26 24.90 16.03
C ILE A 341 0.62 23.42 16.10
N ALA A 342 0.12 22.68 17.11
CA ALA A 342 0.39 21.25 17.25
C ALA A 342 -0.08 20.45 16.02
N ARG A 343 -1.25 20.79 15.44
CA ARG A 343 -1.75 20.17 14.21
C ARG A 343 -0.88 20.50 13.00
N LEU A 344 -0.50 21.76 12.82
CA LEU A 344 0.38 22.20 11.73
C LEU A 344 1.76 21.54 11.83
N GLN A 345 2.30 21.40 13.03
CA GLN A 345 3.56 20.68 13.29
C GLN A 345 3.45 19.21 12.91
N GLY A 346 2.37 18.53 13.32
CA GLY A 346 2.13 17.13 12.94
C GLY A 346 2.02 16.94 11.41
N ASP A 347 1.34 17.85 10.71
CA ASP A 347 1.29 17.82 9.24
C ASP A 347 2.65 18.13 8.62
N MET A 348 3.44 19.03 9.20
CA MET A 348 4.80 19.31 8.75
C MET A 348 5.72 18.11 8.89
N GLU A 349 5.74 17.43 10.04
CA GLU A 349 6.55 16.22 10.26
C GLU A 349 6.23 15.13 9.23
N LEU A 350 4.97 15.05 8.78
CA LEU A 350 4.55 14.10 7.78
C LEU A 350 5.03 14.45 6.36
N TYR A 351 4.95 15.70 5.93
CA TYR A 351 5.32 16.07 4.57
C TYR A 351 6.80 16.44 4.42
N ASP A 352 7.40 17.06 5.44
CA ASP A 352 8.75 17.61 5.41
C ASP A 352 9.79 16.64 5.97
N ASN A 353 9.84 15.46 5.37
CA ASN A 353 10.86 14.45 5.65
C ASN A 353 11.51 13.96 4.35
N ASP A 354 12.63 13.27 4.53
CA ASP A 354 13.41 12.68 3.44
C ASP A 354 12.99 11.22 3.16
N THR A 355 11.78 10.83 3.57
CA THR A 355 11.23 9.52 3.20
C THR A 355 11.05 9.48 1.68
N GLU A 356 11.47 8.35 1.10
CA GLU A 356 11.39 8.11 -0.33
C GLU A 356 9.94 8.00 -0.78
N PHE A 357 9.57 8.85 -1.73
CA PHE A 357 8.32 8.81 -2.46
C PHE A 357 8.57 8.11 -3.80
N ALA A 358 7.99 6.91 -3.96
CA ALA A 358 8.09 6.18 -5.21
C ALA A 358 7.30 6.88 -6.31
N ILE A 359 7.93 7.10 -7.46
CA ILE A 359 7.29 7.73 -8.61
C ILE A 359 6.75 6.63 -9.52
N ARG A 360 7.66 5.82 -10.11
CA ARG A 360 7.31 4.73 -11.02
C ARG A 360 8.33 3.59 -10.99
N THR A 361 7.85 2.36 -11.16
CA THR A 361 8.66 1.18 -11.41
C THR A 361 8.67 0.87 -12.90
N TYR A 362 9.84 0.61 -13.45
CA TYR A 362 10.09 0.26 -14.84
C TYR A 362 10.67 -1.16 -14.90
N THR A 363 10.18 -1.97 -15.84
CA THR A 363 10.77 -3.28 -16.10
C THR A 363 11.19 -3.40 -17.55
N THR A 364 12.26 -4.17 -17.82
CA THR A 364 12.66 -4.47 -19.19
C THR A 364 11.66 -5.35 -19.93
N GLN A 365 10.70 -5.96 -19.22
CA GLN A 365 9.58 -6.66 -19.83
C GLN A 365 8.54 -5.70 -20.41
N ASP A 366 8.49 -4.44 -19.96
CA ASP A 366 7.52 -3.47 -20.47
C ASP A 366 8.02 -2.78 -21.76
N ASP A 367 9.29 -2.99 -22.15
CA ASP A 367 9.88 -2.42 -23.35
C ASP A 367 9.45 -3.20 -24.61
N PRO A 368 8.68 -2.58 -25.53
CA PRO A 368 8.23 -3.21 -26.78
C PRO A 368 9.40 -3.73 -27.63
N GLY A 369 10.55 -3.04 -27.59
CA GLY A 369 11.73 -3.40 -28.37
C GLY A 369 12.36 -4.72 -27.93
N VAL A 370 12.20 -5.09 -26.65
CA VAL A 370 12.70 -6.37 -26.14
C VAL A 370 11.94 -7.53 -26.79
N PHE A 371 10.61 -7.47 -26.86
CA PHE A 371 9.82 -8.53 -27.49
C PHE A 371 10.03 -8.63 -29.01
N GLU A 372 10.24 -7.50 -29.69
CA GLU A 372 10.54 -7.48 -31.13
C GLU A 372 11.90 -8.11 -31.46
N LEU A 373 12.91 -7.90 -30.60
CA LEU A 373 14.24 -8.49 -30.75
C LEU A 373 14.26 -10.02 -30.56
N PHE A 374 13.40 -10.56 -29.68
CA PHE A 374 13.30 -12.00 -29.44
C PHE A 374 12.50 -12.75 -30.53
N GLY A 375 11.69 -12.04 -31.32
CA GLY A 375 10.78 -12.66 -32.29
C GLY A 375 11.41 -13.34 -33.50
N ARG A 376 12.71 -13.19 -33.79
CA ARG A 376 13.27 -13.75 -35.05
C ARG A 376 14.64 -14.42 -35.04
N TRP A 377 15.61 -14.13 -34.16
CA TRP A 377 16.99 -14.59 -34.43
C TRP A 377 17.96 -14.74 -33.22
N VAL A 378 17.48 -14.81 -31.97
CA VAL A 378 18.34 -14.68 -30.78
C VAL A 378 18.30 -15.93 -29.90
N ILE A 379 18.76 -17.07 -30.42
CA ILE A 379 18.94 -18.29 -29.60
C ILE A 379 20.39 -18.39 -29.06
N ARG A 380 21.31 -17.49 -29.46
CA ARG A 380 22.73 -17.55 -29.02
C ARG A 380 23.42 -16.21 -28.71
N SER A 381 22.84 -15.07 -29.05
CA SER A 381 23.44 -13.76 -28.76
C SER A 381 22.94 -13.21 -27.42
N ARG A 382 23.84 -12.55 -26.67
CA ARG A 382 23.45 -11.73 -25.53
C ARG A 382 22.63 -10.54 -26.05
N VAL A 383 21.49 -10.28 -25.44
CA VAL A 383 20.66 -9.11 -25.78
C VAL A 383 21.24 -7.90 -25.07
N ARG A 384 21.59 -6.85 -25.82
CA ARG A 384 21.99 -5.55 -25.28
C ARG A 384 20.99 -4.48 -25.71
N ASN A 385 20.52 -3.68 -24.77
CA ASN A 385 19.59 -2.58 -25.04
C ASN A 385 19.70 -1.51 -23.93
N THR A 386 18.96 -0.41 -24.08
CA THR A 386 18.98 0.74 -23.17
C THR A 386 17.59 1.11 -22.69
N MET A 387 17.44 1.39 -21.40
CA MET A 387 16.23 1.92 -20.80
C MET A 387 16.40 3.41 -20.51
N HIS A 388 15.41 4.21 -20.91
CA HIS A 388 15.39 5.67 -20.72
C HIS A 388 14.27 6.04 -19.75
N ILE A 389 14.62 6.66 -18.63
CA ILE A 389 13.66 7.08 -17.59
C ILE A 389 13.71 8.60 -17.45
N LYS A 390 12.55 9.23 -17.50
CA LYS A 390 12.38 10.68 -17.35
C LYS A 390 11.14 10.96 -16.50
N GLU A 391 11.32 11.76 -15.46
CA GLU A 391 10.24 12.18 -14.56
C GLU A 391 10.02 13.70 -14.70
N ASP A 392 9.14 14.11 -15.61
CA ASP A 392 8.92 15.52 -15.94
C ASP A 392 8.39 16.34 -14.74
N GLU A 393 7.53 15.73 -13.91
CA GLU A 393 6.99 16.34 -12.70
C GLU A 393 8.03 16.45 -11.57
N TYR A 394 9.02 15.56 -11.55
CA TYR A 394 10.01 15.44 -10.47
C TYR A 394 11.42 15.56 -11.05
N PRO A 395 11.88 16.78 -11.39
CA PRO A 395 13.19 16.97 -12.02
C PRO A 395 14.35 16.53 -11.13
N GLN A 396 14.12 16.42 -9.82
CA GLN A 396 15.02 15.82 -8.85
C GLN A 396 14.48 14.44 -8.49
N PHE A 397 14.87 13.44 -9.28
CA PHE A 397 14.56 12.04 -9.05
C PHE A 397 15.84 11.21 -9.04
N GLU A 398 15.80 10.10 -8.32
CA GLU A 398 16.83 9.08 -8.32
C GLU A 398 16.29 7.82 -8.99
N VAL A 399 17.18 7.03 -9.59
CA VAL A 399 16.82 5.72 -10.14
C VAL A 399 17.68 4.65 -9.47
N ARG A 400 17.01 3.68 -8.86
CA ARG A 400 17.63 2.45 -8.36
C ARG A 400 17.40 1.35 -9.37
N ALA A 401 18.49 0.73 -9.82
CA ALA A 401 18.46 -0.30 -10.84
C ALA A 401 19.14 -1.56 -10.30
N ASP A 402 18.40 -2.65 -10.19
CA ASP A 402 18.88 -3.90 -9.62
C ASP A 402 19.06 -4.95 -10.74
N SER A 403 20.21 -5.61 -10.73
CA SER A 403 20.50 -6.72 -11.64
C SER A 403 19.75 -7.98 -11.19
N SER A 404 19.47 -8.90 -12.10
CA SER A 404 18.84 -10.19 -11.78
C SER A 404 19.73 -11.36 -12.17
N SER A 405 19.28 -12.58 -11.92
CA SER A 405 20.00 -13.78 -12.37
C SER A 405 20.01 -13.94 -13.89
N ARG A 406 19.12 -13.25 -14.62
CA ARG A 406 18.95 -13.39 -16.08
C ARG A 406 19.55 -12.23 -16.88
N ALA A 407 19.91 -11.12 -16.22
CA ALA A 407 20.44 -9.94 -16.88
C ALA A 407 21.18 -9.04 -15.89
N THR A 408 22.05 -8.18 -16.41
CA THR A 408 22.81 -7.21 -15.62
C THR A 408 22.76 -5.81 -16.22
N TRP A 409 22.74 -4.80 -15.36
CA TRP A 409 22.95 -3.41 -15.77
C TRP A 409 24.45 -3.18 -16.04
N VAL A 410 24.79 -2.89 -17.29
CA VAL A 410 26.18 -2.68 -17.77
C VAL A 410 26.66 -1.28 -17.42
N SER A 411 25.82 -0.27 -17.63
CA SER A 411 26.12 1.12 -17.30
C SER A 411 24.88 1.85 -16.83
N ARG A 412 25.08 2.89 -16.01
CA ARG A 412 24.01 3.71 -15.41
C ARG A 412 24.47 5.16 -15.46
N THR A 413 23.84 5.96 -16.30
CA THR A 413 24.22 7.37 -16.49
C THR A 413 23.00 8.27 -16.33
N TYR A 414 23.19 9.41 -15.67
CA TYR A 414 22.17 10.44 -15.59
C TYR A 414 22.61 11.62 -16.45
N ASN A 415 21.79 12.03 -17.40
CA ASN A 415 22.03 13.21 -18.22
C ASN A 415 21.33 14.42 -17.59
N PRO A 416 22.06 15.39 -16.99
CA PRO A 416 21.45 16.54 -16.31
C PRO A 416 20.74 17.49 -17.28
N SER A 417 21.16 17.53 -18.55
CA SER A 417 20.61 18.46 -19.55
C SER A 417 19.21 18.03 -20.01
N THR A 418 19.01 16.73 -20.22
CA THR A 418 17.71 16.16 -20.63
C THR A 418 16.88 15.66 -19.44
N ARG A 419 17.48 15.64 -18.24
CA ARG A 419 16.92 15.05 -17.00
C ARG A 419 16.51 13.59 -17.22
N THR A 420 17.34 12.85 -17.93
CA THR A 420 17.05 11.47 -18.32
C THR A 420 18.08 10.55 -17.69
N TRP A 421 17.59 9.53 -16.99
CA TRP A 421 18.41 8.41 -16.58
C TRP A 421 18.45 7.38 -17.71
N ILE A 422 19.64 6.89 -18.03
CA ILE A 422 19.89 5.91 -19.09
C ILE A 422 20.61 4.72 -18.47
N GLY A 423 19.97 3.55 -18.53
CA GLY A 423 20.52 2.27 -18.10
C GLY A 423 20.78 1.37 -19.29
N GLU A 424 22.04 1.03 -19.54
CA GLU A 424 22.39 -0.01 -20.51
C GLU A 424 22.37 -1.37 -19.81
N TYR A 425 21.80 -2.38 -20.46
CA TYR A 425 21.72 -3.72 -19.89
C TYR A 425 22.09 -4.83 -20.88
N GLU A 426 22.53 -5.95 -20.33
CA GLU A 426 22.88 -7.16 -21.05
C GLU A 426 22.13 -8.38 -20.47
N GLY A 427 21.43 -9.12 -21.32
CA GLY A 427 20.73 -10.36 -20.96
C GLY A 427 21.54 -11.63 -21.22
N GLU A 428 21.25 -12.68 -20.45
CA GLU A 428 21.76 -14.03 -20.73
C GLU A 428 21.24 -14.53 -22.10
N PRO A 429 22.07 -15.26 -22.88
CA PRO A 429 21.64 -15.82 -24.16
C PRO A 429 20.40 -16.71 -24.00
N GLY A 430 19.40 -16.48 -24.86
CA GLY A 430 18.17 -17.27 -24.90
C GLY A 430 17.20 -17.03 -23.74
N LYS A 431 17.46 -16.04 -22.87
CA LYS A 431 16.53 -15.66 -21.80
C LYS A 431 16.11 -14.20 -21.95
N VAL A 432 14.83 -13.92 -21.74
CA VAL A 432 14.32 -12.55 -21.72
C VAL A 432 14.89 -11.80 -20.51
N PRO A 433 15.56 -10.65 -20.70
CA PRO A 433 16.02 -9.81 -19.60
C PRO A 433 14.84 -9.40 -18.72
N ASN A 434 14.95 -9.66 -17.43
CA ASN A 434 14.00 -9.20 -16.43
C ASN A 434 14.76 -8.36 -15.41
N LEU A 435 14.89 -7.08 -15.71
CA LEU A 435 15.52 -6.08 -14.85
C LEU A 435 14.47 -5.09 -14.38
N VAL A 436 14.70 -4.57 -13.18
CA VAL A 436 13.83 -3.58 -12.54
C VAL A 436 14.63 -2.30 -12.33
N ALA A 437 14.04 -1.18 -12.71
CA ALA A 437 14.51 0.15 -12.38
C ALA A 437 13.38 0.93 -11.70
N ARG A 438 13.63 1.49 -10.52
CA ARG A 438 12.64 2.24 -9.74
C ARG A 438 13.06 3.69 -9.65
N SER A 439 12.17 4.58 -10.07
CA SER A 439 12.32 6.01 -9.93
C SER A 439 11.67 6.50 -8.64
N SER A 440 12.35 7.39 -7.94
CA SER A 440 11.83 7.95 -6.70
C SER A 440 12.33 9.36 -6.44
N THR A 441 11.64 10.05 -5.55
CA THR A 441 12.03 11.36 -5.03
C THR A 441 11.83 11.37 -3.52
N THR A 442 11.91 12.52 -2.86
CA THR A 442 11.59 12.64 -1.43
C THR A 442 10.23 13.28 -1.23
N ASN A 443 9.59 13.00 -0.08
CA ASN A 443 8.38 13.69 0.33
C ASN A 443 8.55 15.22 0.31
N ARG A 444 9.73 15.72 0.72
CA ARG A 444 10.08 17.14 0.65
C ARG A 444 9.97 17.73 -0.76
N ILE A 445 10.34 16.98 -1.80
CA ILE A 445 10.21 17.40 -3.20
C ILE A 445 8.76 17.27 -3.66
N LYS A 446 8.12 16.11 -3.43
CA LYS A 446 6.73 15.83 -3.82
C LYS A 446 5.74 16.85 -3.25
N TYR A 447 5.89 17.19 -1.96
CA TYR A 447 4.97 18.04 -1.22
C TYR A 447 5.49 19.47 -1.04
N ARG A 448 6.48 19.91 -1.84
CA ARG A 448 7.16 21.20 -1.67
C ARG A 448 6.21 22.39 -1.49
N GLN A 449 5.17 22.48 -2.33
CA GLN A 449 4.17 23.56 -2.25
C GLN A 449 3.41 23.51 -0.92
N ARG A 450 2.91 22.33 -0.55
CA ARG A 450 2.18 22.12 0.71
C ARG A 450 3.04 22.43 1.94
N ILE A 451 4.31 22.03 1.93
CA ILE A 451 5.27 22.35 2.99
C ILE A 451 5.46 23.86 3.12
N MET A 452 5.54 24.59 2.00
CA MET A 452 5.65 26.06 2.02
C MET A 452 4.40 26.72 2.62
N GLU A 453 3.20 26.23 2.28
CA GLU A 453 1.95 26.70 2.88
C GLU A 453 1.93 26.47 4.39
N LEU A 454 2.23 25.24 4.82
CA LEU A 454 2.24 24.87 6.25
C LEU A 454 3.27 25.68 7.03
N ARG A 455 4.49 25.87 6.50
CA ARG A 455 5.52 26.72 7.13
C ARG A 455 5.06 28.18 7.25
N THR A 456 4.35 28.69 6.26
CA THR A 456 3.83 30.07 6.27
C THR A 456 2.74 30.22 7.32
N GLN A 457 1.82 29.25 7.41
CA GLN A 457 0.78 29.21 8.43
C GLN A 457 1.40 29.08 9.83
N LEU A 458 2.32 28.15 10.04
CA LEU A 458 2.98 27.92 11.32
C LEU A 458 3.66 29.18 11.85
N ARG A 459 4.39 29.92 10.99
CA ARG A 459 5.02 31.20 11.38
C ARG A 459 4.00 32.24 11.81
N ARG A 460 2.84 32.32 11.13
CA ARG A 460 1.78 33.27 11.48
C ARG A 460 1.17 32.93 12.83
N GLU A 461 0.82 31.67 13.06
CA GLU A 461 0.23 31.21 14.32
C GLU A 461 1.22 31.36 15.49
N GLN A 462 2.51 31.06 15.28
CA GLN A 462 3.56 31.28 16.29
C GLN A 462 3.73 32.76 16.63
N ALA A 463 3.66 33.66 15.63
CA ALA A 463 3.70 35.09 15.87
C ALA A 463 2.48 35.56 16.68
N SER A 464 1.27 35.08 16.35
CA SER A 464 0.06 35.36 17.12
C SER A 464 0.12 34.80 18.54
N LEU A 465 0.76 33.64 18.75
CA LEU A 465 0.97 33.09 20.10
C LEU A 465 1.92 33.96 20.92
N ALA A 466 3.02 34.43 20.31
CA ALA A 466 3.96 35.34 20.95
C ALA A 466 3.31 36.71 21.29
N GLU A 467 2.46 37.23 20.40
CA GLU A 467 1.67 38.44 20.65
C GLU A 467 0.69 38.24 21.82
N ASN A 468 -0.02 37.11 21.84
CA ASN A 468 -0.92 36.76 22.94
C ASN A 468 -0.17 36.62 24.28
N GLN A 469 1.03 36.04 24.27
CA GLN A 469 1.90 35.95 25.44
C GLN A 469 2.40 37.33 25.88
N SER A 470 2.76 38.22 24.94
CA SER A 470 3.14 39.60 25.26
C SER A 470 1.99 40.37 25.92
N HIS A 471 0.76 40.19 25.45
CA HIS A 471 -0.43 40.77 26.08
C HIS A 471 -0.68 40.22 27.49
N TRP A 472 -0.41 38.93 27.69
CA TRP A 472 -0.46 38.29 28.99
C TRP A 472 0.56 38.92 29.95
N ASP A 473 1.83 38.96 29.55
CA ASP A 473 2.93 39.45 30.39
C ASP A 473 2.76 40.94 30.73
N GLN A 474 2.32 41.77 29.77
CA GLN A 474 2.06 43.19 30.00
C GLN A 474 0.98 43.44 31.07
N ARG A 475 -0.06 42.61 31.11
CA ARG A 475 -1.23 42.81 32.00
C ARG A 475 -1.15 42.02 33.30
N PHE A 476 -0.44 40.90 33.31
CA PHE A 476 -0.43 39.94 34.41
C PHE A 476 0.98 39.58 34.91
N GLY A 477 2.06 39.97 34.24
CA GLY A 477 3.43 39.59 34.57
C GLY A 477 3.96 40.11 35.92
N ASN A 478 3.34 41.15 36.49
CA ASN A 478 3.71 41.72 37.80
C ASN A 478 2.79 41.28 38.95
N ALA A 479 1.82 40.38 38.70
CA ALA A 479 0.87 39.98 39.73
C ALA A 479 1.37 38.74 40.47
N ASP A 480 1.64 38.90 41.76
CA ASP A 480 1.95 37.81 42.69
C ASP A 480 0.93 36.67 42.53
N SER A 481 1.50 35.47 42.47
CA SER A 481 0.94 34.14 42.28
C SER A 481 -0.04 33.70 43.40
N ALA A 482 -1.08 34.47 43.68
CA ALA A 482 -1.97 34.26 44.83
C ALA A 482 -3.42 33.82 44.52
N SER A 483 -3.73 33.32 43.31
CA SER A 483 -4.99 32.60 43.09
C SER A 483 -4.72 31.27 42.37
N SER A 484 -4.31 30.27 43.15
CA SER A 484 -4.09 28.89 42.72
C SER A 484 -5.37 28.13 42.34
N GLU A 485 -6.54 28.72 42.51
CA GLU A 485 -7.79 28.11 42.03
C GLU A 485 -7.97 28.43 40.55
N VAL A 486 -7.90 27.39 39.71
CA VAL A 486 -8.34 27.45 38.31
C VAL A 486 -9.79 27.92 38.32
N SER A 487 -10.01 29.17 37.93
CA SER A 487 -11.34 29.80 37.89
C SER A 487 -12.30 28.92 37.11
N GLU A 488 -13.58 28.89 37.49
CA GLU A 488 -14.62 28.19 36.70
C GLU A 488 -14.63 28.69 35.23
N LEU A 489 -14.23 29.94 34.99
CA LEU A 489 -14.01 30.46 33.63
C LEU A 489 -12.91 29.70 32.87
N ASP A 490 -11.78 29.44 33.51
CA ASP A 490 -10.64 28.74 32.90
C ASP A 490 -11.02 27.28 32.61
N LYS A 491 -11.80 26.64 33.50
CA LYS A 491 -12.34 25.29 33.27
C LYS A 491 -13.30 25.26 32.08
N LEU A 492 -14.19 26.24 31.96
CA LEU A 492 -15.13 26.33 30.83
C LEU A 492 -14.39 26.58 29.51
N VAL A 493 -13.39 27.48 29.50
CA VAL A 493 -12.55 27.72 28.32
C VAL A 493 -11.85 26.44 27.86
N LYS A 494 -11.18 25.74 28.79
CA LYS A 494 -10.50 24.48 28.46
C LYS A 494 -11.46 23.43 27.90
N ARG A 495 -12.67 23.33 28.45
CA ARG A 495 -13.70 22.41 27.94
C ARG A 495 -14.15 22.76 26.52
N ILE A 496 -14.41 24.04 26.25
CA ILE A 496 -14.81 24.52 24.93
C ILE A 496 -13.71 24.23 23.90
N GLU A 497 -12.46 24.57 24.22
CA GLU A 497 -11.35 24.36 23.28
C GLU A 497 -11.03 22.88 23.07
N ALA A 498 -11.15 22.05 24.11
CA ALA A 498 -10.99 20.60 23.94
C ALA A 498 -12.10 19.98 23.07
N VAL A 499 -13.34 20.48 23.14
CA VAL A 499 -14.43 20.06 22.24
C VAL A 499 -14.23 20.57 20.81
N ASN A 500 -13.75 21.80 20.63
CA ASN A 500 -13.42 22.34 19.32
C ASN A 500 -12.28 21.53 18.65
N ASP A 501 -11.25 21.15 19.42
CA ASP A 501 -10.14 20.31 18.98
C ASP A 501 -10.63 18.92 18.52
N LEU A 502 -11.50 18.28 19.31
CA LEU A 502 -12.15 17.01 18.92
C LEU A 502 -13.00 17.16 17.65
N SER A 503 -13.79 18.22 17.55
CA SER A 503 -14.62 18.48 16.36
C SER A 503 -13.75 18.63 15.11
N ALA A 504 -12.65 19.36 15.21
CA ALA A 504 -11.73 19.56 14.11
C ALA A 504 -10.93 18.29 13.76
N MET A 505 -10.62 17.44 14.73
CA MET A 505 -10.07 16.10 14.48
C MET A 505 -11.05 15.24 13.67
N LEU A 506 -12.34 15.29 13.98
CA LEU A 506 -13.39 14.59 13.22
C LEU A 506 -13.58 15.15 11.81
N GLU A 507 -13.30 16.44 11.60
CA GLU A 507 -13.40 17.08 10.28
C GLU A 507 -12.27 16.66 9.32
N GLN A 508 -11.13 16.20 9.85
CA GLN A 508 -10.03 15.73 9.01
C GLN A 508 -10.49 14.58 8.11
N SER A 509 -10.32 14.76 6.80
CA SER A 509 -10.67 13.75 5.78
C SER A 509 -9.66 12.60 5.71
N THR A 510 -8.41 12.88 6.10
CA THR A 510 -7.29 11.94 6.05
C THR A 510 -6.45 11.96 7.34
N PRO A 511 -7.06 11.71 8.51
CA PRO A 511 -6.31 11.73 9.76
C PRO A 511 -5.28 10.58 9.82
N PRO A 512 -4.21 10.74 10.61
CA PRO A 512 -3.27 9.66 10.91
C PRO A 512 -3.99 8.39 11.41
N VAL A 513 -3.59 7.21 10.93
CA VAL A 513 -4.25 5.93 11.30
C VAL A 513 -4.16 5.67 12.80
N ASP A 514 -3.05 6.00 13.45
CA ASP A 514 -2.85 5.83 14.89
C ASP A 514 -3.84 6.65 15.73
N LYS A 515 -4.28 7.81 15.24
CA LYS A 515 -5.23 8.71 15.93
C LYS A 515 -6.68 8.46 15.55
N ALA A 516 -6.96 8.07 14.30
CA ALA A 516 -8.32 7.92 13.79
C ALA A 516 -8.82 6.49 13.71
N TYR A 517 -7.96 5.50 13.96
CA TYR A 517 -8.26 4.07 13.87
C TYR A 517 -8.18 3.38 15.23
N THR A 518 -8.79 3.99 16.24
CA THR A 518 -8.91 3.44 17.59
C THR A 518 -10.04 2.41 17.69
N GLU A 519 -10.11 1.68 18.80
CA GLU A 519 -11.21 0.74 19.06
C GLU A 519 -12.58 1.45 19.07
N ALA A 520 -12.71 2.62 19.71
CA ALA A 520 -13.94 3.40 19.66
C ALA A 520 -14.28 3.86 18.25
N SER A 521 -13.29 4.26 17.44
CA SER A 521 -13.52 4.66 16.05
C SER A 521 -14.04 3.50 15.20
N ARG A 522 -13.52 2.28 15.39
CA ARG A 522 -14.03 1.08 14.71
C ARG A 522 -15.46 0.73 15.11
N LYS A 523 -15.74 0.71 16.41
CA LYS A 523 -17.10 0.47 16.94
C LYS A 523 -18.11 1.50 16.43
N ARG A 524 -17.65 2.75 16.25
CA ARG A 524 -18.46 3.83 15.71
C ARG A 524 -18.69 3.66 14.21
N TYR A 525 -17.66 3.36 13.42
CA TYR A 525 -17.77 3.25 11.96
C TYR A 525 -18.42 1.95 11.46
N SER A 526 -18.59 0.93 12.31
CA SER A 526 -19.40 -0.26 11.99
C SER A 526 -20.91 0.00 12.10
N LYS A 527 -21.32 1.15 12.66
CA LYS A 527 -22.73 1.54 12.78
C LYS A 527 -23.17 2.33 11.55
N ILE A 528 -24.48 2.30 11.29
CA ILE A 528 -25.08 3.24 10.33
C ILE A 528 -25.28 4.61 10.99
N PRO A 529 -25.25 5.72 10.22
CA PRO A 529 -25.29 7.07 10.79
C PRO A 529 -26.47 7.34 11.74
N ARG A 530 -27.62 6.70 11.54
CA ARG A 530 -28.81 6.88 12.38
C ARG A 530 -28.68 6.26 13.79
N ASP A 531 -27.80 5.28 13.96
CA ASP A 531 -27.61 4.55 15.22
C ASP A 531 -26.54 5.20 16.12
N ILE A 532 -25.93 6.28 15.65
CA ILE A 532 -24.94 7.06 16.40
C ILE A 532 -25.65 7.89 17.47
N GLY A 533 -25.22 7.72 18.73
CA GLY A 533 -25.79 8.42 19.89
C GLY A 533 -24.73 8.93 20.87
N HIS A 534 -25.16 9.38 22.04
CA HIS A 534 -24.27 9.95 23.07
C HIS A 534 -23.23 8.95 23.59
N GLN A 535 -23.53 7.65 23.61
CA GLN A 535 -22.55 6.64 24.02
C GLN A 535 -21.33 6.63 23.09
N ASP A 536 -21.53 6.81 21.78
CA ASP A 536 -20.43 6.88 20.81
C ASP A 536 -19.54 8.11 21.03
N LEU A 537 -20.14 9.23 21.46
CA LEU A 537 -19.41 10.42 21.89
C LEU A 537 -18.59 10.12 23.16
N TYR A 538 -19.18 9.46 24.15
CA TYR A 538 -18.50 9.12 25.40
C TYR A 538 -17.32 8.19 25.18
N ASP A 539 -17.48 7.18 24.33
CA ASP A 539 -16.40 6.26 23.96
C ASP A 539 -15.25 7.03 23.29
N LEU A 540 -15.55 7.89 22.31
CA LEU A 540 -14.54 8.75 21.66
C LEU A 540 -13.79 9.63 22.66
N VAL A 541 -14.53 10.30 23.54
CA VAL A 541 -13.96 11.23 24.53
C VAL A 541 -13.14 10.48 25.57
N SER A 542 -13.55 9.29 25.98
CA SER A 542 -12.82 8.48 26.96
C SER A 542 -11.40 8.12 26.49
N GLU A 543 -11.22 7.89 25.19
CA GLU A 543 -9.92 7.53 24.59
C GLU A 543 -9.03 8.74 24.34
N THR A 544 -9.61 9.90 24.01
CA THR A 544 -8.87 11.04 23.47
C THR A 544 -8.71 12.20 24.45
N LYS A 545 -9.73 12.48 25.28
CA LYS A 545 -9.80 13.61 26.22
C LYS A 545 -10.65 13.21 27.45
N SER A 546 -10.12 12.28 28.26
CA SER A 546 -10.88 11.66 29.37
C SER A 546 -11.39 12.65 30.43
N ASP A 547 -10.78 13.83 30.51
CA ASP A 547 -11.18 14.96 31.36
C ASP A 547 -12.54 15.59 30.97
N LEU A 548 -12.95 15.46 29.70
CA LEU A 548 -14.24 15.92 29.20
C LEU A 548 -15.40 14.98 29.48
N LEU A 549 -15.13 13.71 29.83
CA LEU A 549 -16.17 12.68 29.93
C LEU A 549 -17.24 13.02 30.97
N LYS A 550 -16.82 13.34 32.21
CA LYS A 550 -17.75 13.67 33.30
C LYS A 550 -18.55 14.96 33.00
N PRO A 551 -17.93 16.06 32.53
CA PRO A 551 -18.69 17.24 32.09
C PRO A 551 -19.74 16.96 31.02
N LEU A 552 -19.43 16.15 30.01
CA LEU A 552 -20.38 15.81 28.94
C LEU A 552 -21.52 14.93 29.43
N GLN A 553 -21.23 13.92 30.25
CA GLN A 553 -22.26 13.08 30.86
C GLN A 553 -23.25 13.92 31.68
N ARG A 554 -22.76 14.89 32.47
CA ARG A 554 -23.64 15.80 33.23
C ARG A 554 -24.51 16.69 32.37
N LEU A 555 -24.07 17.01 31.16
CA LEU A 555 -24.80 17.91 30.26
C LEU A 555 -25.94 17.19 29.54
N PHE A 556 -25.76 15.90 29.22
CA PHE A 556 -26.70 15.09 28.44
C PHE A 556 -27.47 14.05 29.27
N LEU A 557 -27.26 14.00 30.58
CA LEU A 557 -28.17 13.39 31.58
C LEU A 557 -29.40 14.27 31.74
#